data_AF-A0A6L8MTI8-F1
#
_entry.id   AF-A0A6L8MTI8-F1
#
_cell.length_a   1.000
_cell.length_b   1.000
_cell.length_c   1.000
_cell.angle_alpha   90.00
_cell.angle_beta   90.00
_cell.angle_gamma   90.00
#
_symmetry.space_group_name_H-M   'P 1'
#
loop_
_entity.id
_entity.type
_entity.pdbx_description
1 polymer ?
#
loop_
_entity_poly.entity_id
_entity_poly.type
_entity_poly.pdbx_seq_one_letter_code
_entity_poly.pdbx_strand_id
1 'polypeptide(L)'
;MLAYRIAAELAPRLAAFSTVLASMPVAAAYAMPTTPLSALIIASTNDPFIPYGGGKFPYTLWFSAPMLAVDASVALWRELADLPDTPQISPVAKLSSDAATRAVRHTWGGDTLQVRLIKIEGGGHAEPSRKKRYPGWFSRFPGRQNADLEIAEEAWAFFQHKVRRRA
;
A
#
# COMPACT_ATOMS: atom_id res chain seq x y z
N MET A 1 -8.28 2.81 -1.38
CA MET A 1 -9.54 2.06 -1.53
C MET A 1 -9.98 1.93 -2.99
N LEU A 2 -10.23 3.04 -3.71
CA LEU A 2 -10.69 2.97 -5.11
C LEU A 2 -9.74 2.19 -6.03
N ALA A 3 -8.43 2.32 -5.84
CA ALA A 3 -7.45 1.56 -6.63
C ALA A 3 -7.60 0.04 -6.49
N TYR A 4 -7.97 -0.49 -5.32
CA TYR A 4 -8.26 -1.92 -5.16
C TYR A 4 -9.50 -2.35 -5.94
N ARG A 5 -10.56 -1.55 -5.90
CA ARG A 5 -11.77 -1.81 -6.69
C ARG A 5 -11.48 -1.83 -8.19
N ILE A 6 -10.78 -0.81 -8.68
CA ILE A 6 -10.36 -0.71 -10.09
C ILE A 6 -9.49 -1.90 -10.47
N ALA A 7 -8.54 -2.28 -9.61
CA ALA A 7 -7.70 -3.45 -9.84
C ALA A 7 -8.53 -4.74 -9.93
N ALA A 8 -9.53 -4.92 -9.07
CA ALA A 8 -10.40 -6.11 -9.10
C ALA A 8 -11.32 -6.15 -10.33
N GLU A 9 -11.95 -5.02 -10.69
CA GLU A 9 -12.91 -4.95 -11.79
C GLU A 9 -12.25 -4.88 -13.18
N LEU A 10 -11.06 -4.28 -13.29
CA LEU A 10 -10.40 -4.02 -14.57
C LEU A 10 -9.05 -4.75 -14.73
N ALA A 11 -8.73 -5.75 -13.90
CA ALA A 11 -7.42 -6.40 -13.92
C ALA A 11 -6.89 -6.79 -15.32
N PRO A 12 -7.66 -7.42 -16.22
CA PRO A 12 -7.16 -7.77 -17.56
C PRO A 12 -6.73 -6.56 -18.42
N ARG A 13 -7.14 -5.34 -18.04
CA ARG A 13 -6.81 -4.10 -18.76
C ARG A 13 -5.62 -3.35 -18.15
N LEU A 14 -5.13 -3.76 -16.98
CA LEU A 14 -4.09 -3.07 -16.23
C LEU A 14 -2.79 -3.88 -16.24
N ALA A 15 -1.65 -3.20 -16.20
CA ALA A 15 -0.35 -3.84 -16.00
C ALA A 15 -0.02 -4.01 -14.50
N ALA A 16 -0.42 -3.02 -13.71
CA ALA A 16 -0.16 -2.93 -12.29
C ALA A 16 -1.10 -1.92 -11.62
N PHE A 17 -1.12 -1.88 -10.29
CA PHE A 17 -1.76 -0.82 -9.53
C PHE A 17 -0.93 -0.44 -8.30
N SER A 18 -1.20 0.73 -7.73
CA SER A 18 -0.62 1.19 -6.48
C SER A 18 -1.70 1.65 -5.52
N THR A 19 -1.49 1.42 -4.23
CA THR A 19 -2.33 1.90 -3.14
C THR A 19 -1.49 2.60 -2.10
N VAL A 20 -2.03 3.69 -1.57
CA VAL A 20 -1.36 4.53 -0.58
C VAL A 20 -2.27 4.61 0.63
N LEU A 21 -1.76 4.16 1.78
CA LEU A 21 -2.43 4.20 3.08
C LEU A 21 -3.84 3.60 3.01
N ALA A 22 -3.92 2.43 2.38
CA ALA A 22 -5.18 1.71 2.18
C ALA A 22 -4.96 0.22 2.40
N SER A 23 -6.05 -0.48 2.70
CA SER A 23 -6.09 -1.94 2.85
C SER A 23 -7.31 -2.49 2.11
N MET A 24 -7.31 -3.78 1.76
CA MET A 24 -8.47 -4.42 1.14
C MET A 24 -9.62 -4.52 2.16
N PRO A 25 -10.89 -4.36 1.74
CA PRO A 25 -12.02 -4.66 2.61
C PRO A 25 -12.12 -6.18 2.86
N VAL A 26 -12.61 -6.57 4.03
CA VAL A 26 -12.97 -7.99 4.32
C VAL A 26 -14.09 -8.46 3.40
N ALA A 27 -15.09 -7.59 3.19
CA ALA A 27 -16.19 -7.82 2.26
C ALA A 27 -16.34 -6.58 1.38
N ALA A 28 -16.14 -6.76 0.08
CA ALA A 28 -16.30 -5.72 -0.93
C ALA A 28 -17.74 -5.70 -1.45
N ALA A 29 -18.25 -4.51 -1.78
CA ALA A 29 -19.47 -4.35 -2.58
C ALA A 29 -19.22 -4.56 -4.10
N TYR A 30 -18.04 -5.06 -4.45
CA TYR A 30 -17.57 -5.37 -5.80
C TYR A 30 -16.96 -6.77 -5.80
N ALA A 31 -16.79 -7.36 -6.99
CA ALA A 31 -16.18 -8.69 -7.10
C ALA A 31 -14.74 -8.68 -6.57
N MET A 32 -14.39 -9.66 -5.75
CA MET A 32 -13.01 -9.83 -5.29
C MET A 32 -12.09 -10.14 -6.48
N PRO A 33 -10.83 -9.69 -6.45
CA PRO A 33 -9.92 -9.88 -7.58
C PRO A 33 -9.65 -11.37 -7.80
N THR A 34 -9.70 -11.80 -9.07
CA THR A 34 -9.42 -13.18 -9.51
C THR A 34 -8.28 -13.25 -10.52
N THR A 35 -7.85 -12.10 -11.05
CA THR A 35 -6.78 -12.01 -12.04
C THR A 35 -5.55 -11.36 -11.40
N PRO A 36 -4.37 -11.98 -11.49
CA PRO A 36 -3.17 -11.43 -10.87
C PRO A 36 -2.63 -10.19 -11.58
N LEU A 37 -2.31 -9.18 -10.76
CA LEU A 37 -1.64 -7.95 -11.16
C LEU A 37 -0.38 -7.72 -10.34
N SER A 38 0.58 -6.99 -10.92
CA SER A 38 1.65 -6.42 -10.10
C SER A 38 1.07 -5.33 -9.18
N ALA A 39 1.39 -5.39 -7.89
CA ALA A 39 0.79 -4.53 -6.87
C ALA A 39 1.87 -3.79 -6.08
N LEU A 40 1.77 -2.48 -6.00
CA LEU A 40 2.47 -1.66 -5.01
C LEU A 40 1.50 -1.28 -3.90
N ILE A 41 1.81 -1.66 -2.67
CA ILE A 41 1.01 -1.36 -1.50
C ILE A 41 1.88 -0.55 -0.55
N ILE A 42 1.46 0.65 -0.20
CA ILE A 42 2.14 1.50 0.78
C ILE A 42 1.23 1.64 1.98
N ALA A 43 1.75 1.31 3.16
CA ALA A 43 0.98 1.36 4.40
C ALA A 43 1.86 1.74 5.60
N SER A 44 1.23 2.35 6.59
CA SER A 44 1.91 2.78 7.81
C SER A 44 1.41 2.02 9.04
N THR A 45 2.30 1.77 10.01
CA THR A 45 1.95 0.95 11.18
C THR A 45 1.12 1.68 12.23
N ASN A 46 1.24 3.01 12.31
CA ASN A 46 0.55 3.85 13.29
C ASN A 46 -0.52 4.72 12.62
N ASP A 47 -1.08 4.24 11.51
CA ASP A 47 -2.17 4.88 10.79
C ASP A 47 -3.44 4.91 11.68
N PRO A 48 -3.93 6.10 12.08
CA PRO A 48 -5.08 6.23 12.96
C PRO A 48 -6.43 6.01 12.25
N PHE A 49 -6.47 5.79 10.94
CA PHE A 49 -7.72 5.62 10.19
C PHE A 49 -7.84 4.25 9.53
N ILE A 50 -6.73 3.70 9.02
CA ILE A 50 -6.64 2.38 8.40
C ILE A 50 -5.67 1.52 9.22
N PRO A 51 -6.15 0.71 10.17
CA PRO A 51 -5.29 -0.05 11.06
C PRO A 51 -4.45 -1.05 10.30
N TYR A 52 -3.15 -1.05 10.59
CA TYR A 52 -2.24 -2.01 9.95
C TYR A 52 -2.65 -3.46 10.21
N GLY A 53 -3.12 -3.76 11.43
CA GLY A 53 -3.63 -5.08 11.82
C GLY A 53 -5.05 -5.42 11.34
N GLY A 54 -5.71 -4.52 10.60
CA GLY A 54 -7.07 -4.71 10.11
C GLY A 54 -8.15 -4.40 11.14
N GLY A 55 -9.41 -4.72 10.79
CA GLY A 55 -10.59 -4.46 11.61
C GLY A 55 -11.34 -3.18 11.21
N LYS A 56 -12.14 -2.67 12.15
CA LYS A 56 -12.87 -1.40 12.04
C LYS A 56 -12.31 -0.41 13.05
N PHE A 57 -12.16 0.85 12.67
CA PHE A 57 -11.76 1.88 13.62
C PHE A 57 -12.97 2.61 14.21
N PRO A 58 -12.94 3.01 15.48
CA PRO A 58 -14.09 3.59 16.17
C PRO A 58 -14.59 4.92 15.55
N TYR A 59 -13.71 5.65 14.86
CA TYR A 59 -14.05 6.92 14.19
C TYR A 59 -14.43 6.74 12.72
N THR A 60 -14.22 5.56 12.14
CA THR A 60 -14.76 5.28 10.80
C THR A 60 -16.26 5.17 10.91
N LEU A 61 -17.01 5.83 10.03
CA LEU A 61 -18.47 5.79 10.03
C LEU A 61 -18.94 4.33 10.16
N TRP A 62 -19.97 4.10 10.98
CA TRP A 62 -20.50 2.78 11.31
C TRP A 62 -20.79 1.87 10.11
N PHE A 63 -21.07 2.47 8.93
CA PHE A 63 -21.29 1.78 7.67
C PHE A 63 -20.02 1.34 6.92
N SER A 64 -18.83 1.73 7.38
CA SER A 64 -17.56 1.29 6.78
C SER A 64 -17.36 -0.21 7.03
N ALA A 65 -17.10 -0.94 5.94
CA ALA A 65 -16.74 -2.35 6.01
C ALA A 65 -15.42 -2.52 6.80
N PRO A 66 -15.27 -3.63 7.55
CA PRO A 66 -13.98 -3.95 8.16
C PRO A 66 -12.93 -4.11 7.07
N MET A 67 -11.70 -3.72 7.38
CA MET A 67 -10.56 -3.89 6.48
C MET A 67 -9.75 -5.12 6.89
N LEU A 68 -9.16 -5.79 5.91
CA LEU A 68 -8.13 -6.79 6.14
C LEU A 68 -6.91 -6.13 6.78
N ALA A 69 -6.11 -6.92 7.49
CA ALA A 69 -4.76 -6.51 7.82
C ALA A 69 -4.00 -6.18 6.53
N VAL A 70 -3.06 -5.24 6.61
CA VAL A 70 -2.23 -4.88 5.46
C VAL A 70 -1.48 -6.11 4.95
N ASP A 71 -0.91 -6.90 5.86
CA ASP A 71 -0.20 -8.13 5.51
C ASP A 71 -1.12 -9.16 4.81
N ALA A 72 -2.39 -9.25 5.24
CA ALA A 72 -3.39 -10.10 4.59
C ALA A 72 -3.80 -9.57 3.21
N SER A 73 -3.88 -8.25 3.03
CA SER A 73 -4.11 -7.64 1.71
C SER A 73 -2.97 -7.93 0.75
N VAL A 74 -1.72 -7.85 1.23
CA VAL A 74 -0.52 -8.19 0.46
C VAL A 74 -0.52 -9.68 0.11
N ALA A 75 -0.83 -10.55 1.09
CA ALA A 75 -0.91 -11.99 0.89
C ALA A 75 -1.93 -12.37 -0.19
N LEU A 76 -3.11 -11.75 -0.18
CA LEU A 76 -4.14 -11.97 -1.20
C LEU A 76 -3.62 -11.72 -2.63
N TRP A 77 -2.98 -10.58 -2.87
CA TRP A 77 -2.44 -10.26 -4.21
C TRP A 77 -1.24 -11.13 -4.59
N ARG A 78 -0.43 -11.53 -3.60
CA ARG A 78 0.72 -12.42 -3.78
C ARG A 78 0.29 -13.84 -4.14
N GLU A 79 -0.73 -14.37 -3.46
CA GLU A 79 -1.30 -15.70 -3.72
C GLU A 79 -1.99 -15.77 -5.08
N LEU A 80 -2.75 -14.73 -5.46
CA LEU A 80 -3.30 -14.63 -6.82
C LEU A 80 -2.19 -14.70 -7.88
N ALA A 81 -1.02 -14.13 -7.59
CA ALA A 81 0.14 -14.08 -8.46
C ALA A 81 1.05 -15.32 -8.37
N ASP A 82 0.68 -16.33 -7.57
CA ASP A 82 1.46 -17.55 -7.31
C ASP A 82 2.91 -17.24 -6.88
N LEU A 83 3.07 -16.24 -6.01
CA LEU A 83 4.37 -15.79 -5.51
C LEU A 83 4.70 -16.41 -4.13
N PRO A 84 5.98 -16.70 -3.84
CA PRO A 84 6.39 -17.36 -2.60
C PRO A 84 6.08 -16.51 -1.35
N ASP A 85 6.06 -17.13 -0.17
CA ASP A 85 5.76 -16.43 1.10
C ASP A 85 6.85 -15.44 1.52
N THR A 86 8.11 -15.73 1.20
CA THR A 86 9.26 -14.96 1.70
C THR A 86 9.59 -13.78 0.76
N PRO A 87 9.54 -12.52 1.24
CA PRO A 87 9.97 -11.37 0.46
C PRO A 87 11.49 -11.20 0.47
N GLN A 88 12.00 -10.55 -0.56
CA GLN A 88 13.24 -9.78 -0.43
C GLN A 88 12.95 -8.51 0.36
N ILE A 89 13.69 -8.31 1.46
CA ILE A 89 13.55 -7.13 2.33
C ILE A 89 14.70 -6.17 2.06
N SER A 90 14.39 -4.90 1.80
CA SER A 90 15.40 -3.84 1.68
C SER A 90 14.98 -2.56 2.40
N PRO A 91 15.88 -1.92 3.15
CA PRO A 91 15.57 -0.63 3.77
C PRO A 91 15.44 0.46 2.71
N VAL A 92 14.56 1.42 2.95
CA VAL A 92 14.58 2.69 2.21
C VAL A 92 15.73 3.53 2.76
N ALA A 93 16.47 4.19 1.87
CA ALA A 93 17.53 5.11 2.28
C ALA A 93 16.94 6.22 3.17
N LYS A 94 17.47 6.35 4.38
CA LYS A 94 17.07 7.41 5.31
C LYS A 94 17.70 8.72 4.87
N LEU A 95 16.87 9.68 4.47
CA LEU A 95 17.31 10.99 3.98
C LEU A 95 17.01 12.09 4.99
N SER A 96 16.01 11.86 5.85
CA SER A 96 15.64 12.78 6.91
C SER A 96 16.33 12.43 8.24
N SER A 97 16.51 13.44 9.10
CA SER A 97 16.98 13.23 10.47
C SER A 97 15.90 12.67 11.41
N ASP A 98 14.64 12.59 10.96
CA ASP A 98 13.55 12.06 11.79
C ASP A 98 13.73 10.55 11.99
N ALA A 99 14.05 10.15 13.22
CA ALA A 99 14.22 8.74 13.59
C ALA A 99 12.91 8.04 13.96
N ALA A 100 11.80 8.75 14.05
CA ALA A 100 10.54 8.19 14.52
C ALA A 100 9.74 7.47 13.43
N THR A 101 10.13 7.60 12.16
CA THR A 101 9.55 6.81 11.07
C THR A 101 10.63 6.11 10.28
N ARG A 102 10.35 4.89 9.79
CA ARG A 102 11.27 4.13 8.95
C ARG A 102 10.49 3.38 7.88
N ALA A 103 10.93 3.50 6.63
CA ALA A 103 10.33 2.77 5.53
C ALA A 103 11.17 1.54 5.14
N VAL A 104 10.50 0.42 4.94
CA VAL A 104 11.09 -0.87 4.55
C VAL A 104 10.31 -1.43 3.37
N ARG A 105 11.02 -1.88 2.33
CA ARG A 105 10.43 -2.54 1.18
C ARG A 105 10.46 -4.05 1.39
N HIS A 106 9.31 -4.69 1.20
CA HIS A 106 9.16 -6.13 1.09
C HIS A 106 8.71 -6.41 -0.35
N THR A 107 9.52 -7.14 -1.11
CA THR A 107 9.25 -7.40 -2.53
C THR A 107 9.17 -8.90 -2.77
N TRP A 108 8.08 -9.33 -3.40
CA TRP A 108 7.85 -10.69 -3.88
C TRP A 108 7.80 -10.68 -5.41
N GLY A 109 8.37 -11.71 -6.04
CA GLY A 109 8.39 -11.82 -7.49
C GLY A 109 9.40 -10.88 -8.17
N GLY A 110 9.23 -10.71 -9.49
CA GLY A 110 10.21 -10.07 -10.37
C GLY A 110 9.57 -9.37 -11.57
N ASP A 111 10.12 -9.58 -12.76
CA ASP A 111 9.74 -8.80 -13.94
C ASP A 111 8.34 -9.12 -14.45
N THR A 112 7.92 -10.38 -14.38
CA THR A 112 6.59 -10.82 -14.85
C THR A 112 5.47 -10.38 -13.91
N LEU A 113 5.64 -10.64 -12.62
CA LEU A 113 4.70 -10.31 -11.56
C LEU A 113 5.46 -9.92 -10.32
N GLN A 114 5.03 -8.84 -9.70
CA GLN A 114 5.65 -8.33 -8.49
C GLN A 114 4.61 -7.78 -7.55
N VAL A 115 4.67 -8.21 -6.30
CA VAL A 115 3.96 -7.56 -5.21
C VAL A 115 5.02 -6.88 -4.35
N ARG A 116 4.82 -5.60 -4.04
CA ARG A 116 5.72 -4.83 -3.19
C ARG A 116 4.90 -4.15 -2.10
N LEU A 117 5.29 -4.40 -0.85
CA LEU A 117 4.84 -3.62 0.30
C LEU A 117 5.93 -2.62 0.67
N ILE A 118 5.59 -1.34 0.72
CA ILE A 118 6.38 -0.32 1.42
C ILE A 118 5.73 -0.14 2.79
N LYS A 119 6.33 -0.76 3.81
CA LYS A 119 5.89 -0.67 5.20
C LYS A 119 6.57 0.52 5.86
N ILE A 120 5.78 1.43 6.42
CA ILE A 120 6.26 2.62 7.10
C ILE A 120 6.01 2.48 8.58
N GLU A 121 7.05 2.01 9.27
CA GLU A 121 7.09 1.86 10.71
C GLU A 121 7.00 3.24 11.36
N GLY A 122 6.09 3.40 12.33
CA GLY A 122 5.85 4.66 13.04
C GLY A 122 5.11 5.74 12.24
N GLY A 123 4.84 5.50 10.95
CA GLY A 123 4.08 6.42 10.10
C GLY A 123 2.59 6.45 10.45
N GLY A 124 1.93 7.56 10.16
CA GLY A 124 0.47 7.70 10.23
C GLY A 124 -0.20 7.61 8.86
N HIS A 125 -1.45 8.08 8.79
CA HIS A 125 -2.25 8.29 7.59
C HIS A 125 -1.87 9.59 6.84
N ALA A 126 -0.56 9.82 6.67
CA ALA A 126 -0.04 10.98 5.98
C ALA A 126 0.83 10.51 4.81
N GLU A 127 0.47 10.88 3.58
CA GLU A 127 1.21 10.46 2.39
C GLU A 127 2.69 10.84 2.51
N PRO A 128 3.62 9.89 2.44
CA PRO A 128 5.06 10.18 2.52
C PRO A 128 5.52 11.14 1.43
N SER A 129 6.29 12.16 1.83
CA SER A 129 6.88 13.11 0.90
C SER A 129 8.14 13.74 1.50
N ARG A 130 9.16 13.90 0.66
CA ARG A 130 10.42 14.62 0.92
C ARG A 130 10.23 16.13 0.72
N LYS A 131 9.37 16.52 -0.21
CA LYS A 131 9.19 17.90 -0.70
C LYS A 131 8.06 18.63 0.01
N LYS A 132 7.03 17.92 0.47
CA LYS A 132 5.81 18.52 1.04
C LYS A 132 5.49 17.96 2.42
N ARG A 133 5.06 18.84 3.31
CA ARG A 133 4.57 18.50 4.63
C ARG A 133 3.16 19.04 4.82
N TYR A 134 2.31 18.28 5.53
CA TYR A 134 1.00 18.80 5.91
C TYR A 134 1.16 20.06 6.76
N PRO A 135 0.51 21.19 6.39
CA PRO A 135 0.70 22.45 7.08
C PRO A 135 -0.06 22.49 8.41
N GLY A 136 0.48 23.21 9.39
CA GLY A 136 -0.20 23.59 10.62
C GLY A 136 -0.71 22.41 11.45
N TRP A 137 -1.90 22.57 12.04
CA TRP A 137 -2.52 21.59 12.92
C TRP A 137 -2.97 20.31 12.21
N PHE A 138 -3.16 20.36 10.88
CA PHE A 138 -3.47 19.18 10.06
C PHE A 138 -2.34 18.15 10.02
N SER A 139 -1.12 18.49 10.46
CA SER A 139 -0.02 17.51 10.61
C SER A 139 -0.20 16.53 11.78
N ARG A 140 -1.04 16.85 12.77
CA ARG A 140 -1.19 16.03 13.98
C ARG A 140 -2.24 14.93 13.84
N PHE A 141 -3.38 15.24 13.22
CA PHE A 141 -4.50 14.33 13.07
C PHE A 141 -4.19 13.05 12.25
N PRO A 142 -3.50 13.11 11.10
CA PRO A 142 -3.14 11.91 10.36
C PRO A 142 -1.99 11.14 11.00
N GLY A 143 -1.34 11.65 12.06
CA GLY A 143 -0.11 11.08 12.59
C GLY A 143 1.13 11.46 11.78
N ARG A 144 2.25 10.77 12.01
CA ARG A 144 3.57 11.18 11.50
C ARG A 144 3.68 10.92 9.99
N GLN A 145 4.17 11.90 9.25
CA GLN A 145 4.49 11.76 7.83
C GLN A 145 5.96 11.36 7.65
N ASN A 146 6.23 10.23 6.97
CA ASN A 146 7.61 9.87 6.62
C ASN A 146 8.18 10.87 5.59
N ALA A 147 9.46 11.22 5.74
CA ALA A 147 10.16 12.22 4.91
C ALA A 147 11.25 11.63 4.01
N ASP A 148 11.35 10.30 3.91
CA ASP A 148 12.42 9.62 3.17
C ASP A 148 11.99 9.23 1.75
N LEU A 149 10.68 9.21 1.47
CA LEU A 149 10.08 8.75 0.22
C LEU A 149 9.27 9.84 -0.49
N GLU A 150 9.13 9.69 -1.81
CA GLU A 150 8.11 10.38 -2.60
C GLU A 150 7.25 9.33 -3.28
N ILE A 151 5.99 9.20 -2.85
CA ILE A 151 5.15 8.08 -3.28
C ILE A 151 4.86 8.09 -4.79
N ALA A 152 4.70 9.26 -5.39
CA ALA A 152 4.53 9.38 -6.83
C ALA A 152 5.74 8.83 -7.61
N GLU A 153 6.95 9.12 -7.15
CA GLU A 153 8.19 8.62 -7.76
C GLU A 153 8.34 7.10 -7.56
N GLU A 154 8.01 6.59 -6.36
CA GLU A 154 8.02 5.15 -6.09
C GLU A 154 6.99 4.40 -6.94
N ALA A 155 5.79 4.96 -7.10
CA ALA A 155 4.75 4.39 -7.94
C ALA A 155 5.15 4.40 -9.42
N TRP A 156 5.67 5.52 -9.91
CA TRP A 156 6.15 5.61 -11.29
C TRP A 156 7.31 4.65 -11.57
N ALA A 157 8.32 4.62 -10.70
CA ALA A 157 9.45 3.70 -10.81
C ALA A 157 9.01 2.22 -10.77
N PHE A 158 7.95 1.90 -10.02
CA PHE A 158 7.35 0.57 -10.05
C PHE A 158 6.63 0.30 -11.38
N PHE A 159 5.82 1.24 -11.87
CA PHE A 159 4.98 1.06 -13.06
C PHE A 159 5.74 1.04 -14.39
N GLN A 160 6.80 1.84 -14.53
CA GLN A 160 7.52 1.97 -15.80
C GLN A 160 8.11 0.65 -16.32
N HIS A 161 8.25 -0.35 -15.45
CA HIS A 161 8.75 -1.69 -15.80
C HIS A 161 7.64 -2.74 -15.92
N LYS A 162 6.35 -2.36 -15.84
CA LYS A 162 5.22 -3.30 -15.88
C LYS A 162 4.53 -3.25 -17.24
N VAL A 163 4.35 -4.41 -17.84
CA VAL A 163 3.66 -4.56 -19.12
C VAL A 163 2.32 -5.25 -18.89
N ARG A 164 1.27 -4.73 -19.53
CA ARG A 164 -0.06 -5.36 -19.49
C ARG A 164 0.04 -6.75 -20.11
N ARG A 165 -0.39 -7.77 -19.37
CA ARG A 165 -0.52 -9.11 -19.93
C ARG A 165 -1.68 -9.15 -20.92
N ARG A 166 -1.43 -9.64 -22.13
CA ARG A 166 -2.50 -9.98 -23.07
C ARG A 166 -3.04 -11.33 -22.63
N ALA A 167 -4.36 -11.39 -22.41
CA ALA A 167 -5.08 -12.64 -22.24
C ALA A 167 -5.05 -13.45 -23.54
#